data_AF-A0AAV5THD5-F1
#
_entry.id   AF-A0AAV5THD5-F1
#
_cell.length_a   1.000
_cell.length_b   1.000
_cell.length_c   1.000
_cell.angle_alpha   90.00
_cell.angle_beta   90.00
_cell.angle_gamma   90.00
#
_symmetry.space_group_name_H-M   'P 1'
#
loop_
_entity.id
_entity.type
_entity.pdbx_description
1 polymer ?
#
loop_
_entity_poly.entity_id
_entity_poly.type
_entity_poly.pdbx_seq_one_letter_code
_entity_poly.pdbx_strand_id
1 'polypeptide(L)'
;QAGFKCDNGCRVYTDFHSDMLVIREYFTQTNTFADVGSCAELVRVCSHSFPPPCLQVFGQYSIENRGLADPSFVFYAVDNQASNAGTPVLVVADDNILDVNGDGRLVTILSSKYNAVHYAQFHYESNLTIQKDYPRIFATGFDAVAEQACTSTYQAR
;
A
#
# COMPACT_ATOMS: atom_id res chain seq x y z
N GLN A 1 8.87 6.93 -15.77
CA GLN A 1 8.93 7.69 -14.50
C GLN A 1 7.51 8.11 -14.13
N ALA A 2 7.14 8.04 -12.86
CA ALA A 2 5.85 8.53 -12.36
C ALA A 2 6.06 9.37 -11.10
N GLY A 3 5.44 10.57 -11.05
CA GLY A 3 5.55 11.48 -9.92
C GLY A 3 4.49 11.25 -8.85
N PHE A 4 4.81 11.50 -7.59
CA PHE A 4 3.88 11.45 -6.48
C PHE A 4 4.24 12.50 -5.41
N LYS A 5 3.28 12.80 -4.54
CA LYS A 5 3.41 13.83 -3.49
C LYS A 5 3.45 13.19 -2.11
N CYS A 6 4.20 13.82 -1.21
CA CYS A 6 4.26 13.49 0.21
C CYS A 6 4.25 14.78 1.03
N ASP A 7 3.14 15.51 0.90
CA ASP A 7 2.99 16.86 1.45
C ASP A 7 3.13 16.87 2.98
N ASN A 8 2.77 15.78 3.67
CA ASN A 8 2.96 15.61 5.13
C ASN A 8 3.99 14.51 5.48
N GLY A 9 4.85 14.18 4.52
CA GLY A 9 5.60 12.92 4.54
C GLY A 9 4.68 11.73 4.27
N CYS A 10 5.26 10.61 3.86
CA CYS A 10 4.45 9.47 3.43
C CYS A 10 5.15 8.14 3.71
N ARG A 11 4.34 7.10 3.83
CA ARG A 11 4.78 5.70 3.86
C ARG A 11 4.64 5.11 2.47
N VAL A 12 5.67 4.41 2.01
CA VAL A 12 5.68 3.81 0.68
C VAL A 12 5.75 2.28 0.78
N TYR A 13 5.01 1.63 -0.11
CA TYR A 13 4.86 0.19 -0.19
C TYR A 13 4.95 -0.24 -1.65
N THR A 14 5.48 -1.44 -1.87
CA THR A 14 5.55 -2.07 -3.18
C THR A 14 5.54 -3.58 -3.01
N ASP A 15 4.91 -4.28 -3.93
CA ASP A 15 4.95 -5.74 -4.00
C ASP A 15 6.10 -6.28 -4.87
N PHE A 16 6.96 -5.37 -5.36
CA PHE A 16 8.06 -5.69 -6.23
C PHE A 16 9.40 -5.31 -5.60
N HIS A 17 10.25 -6.31 -5.39
CA HIS A 17 11.59 -6.13 -4.83
C HIS A 17 12.61 -5.91 -5.97
N SER A 18 13.08 -4.67 -6.12
CA SER A 18 14.10 -4.32 -7.12
C SER A 18 14.94 -3.14 -6.69
N ASP A 19 16.26 -3.27 -6.83
CA ASP A 19 17.26 -2.21 -6.72
C ASP A 19 17.23 -1.23 -7.91
N MET A 20 16.70 -1.68 -9.05
CA MET A 20 16.54 -0.91 -10.27
C MET A 20 15.26 -0.06 -10.29
N LEU A 21 14.38 -0.21 -9.29
CA LEU A 21 13.19 0.62 -9.12
C LEU A 21 13.45 1.64 -8.00
N VAL A 22 13.82 2.85 -8.39
CA VAL A 22 14.43 3.86 -7.52
C VAL A 22 13.44 4.97 -7.21
N ILE A 23 13.41 5.41 -5.95
CA ILE A 23 12.69 6.61 -5.53
C ILE A 23 13.65 7.79 -5.60
N ARG A 24 13.22 8.85 -6.27
CA ARG A 24 13.98 10.08 -6.44
C ARG A 24 13.23 11.25 -5.83
N GLU A 25 13.96 12.13 -5.17
CA GLU A 25 13.45 13.38 -4.62
C GLU A 25 13.99 14.56 -5.41
N TYR A 26 13.12 15.53 -5.71
CA TYR A 26 13.49 16.79 -6.32
C TYR A 26 13.96 17.81 -5.28
N PHE A 27 15.19 18.29 -5.43
CA PHE A 27 15.78 19.30 -4.58
C PHE A 27 15.70 20.67 -5.27
N THR A 28 14.90 21.58 -4.71
CA THR A 28 14.71 22.94 -5.25
C THR A 28 15.98 23.78 -5.25
N GLN A 29 16.89 23.52 -4.32
CA GLN A 29 18.16 24.25 -4.15
C GLN A 29 19.15 23.98 -5.28
N THR A 30 19.19 22.74 -5.76
CA THR A 30 20.10 22.29 -6.83
C THR A 30 19.40 22.14 -8.17
N ASN A 31 18.06 22.22 -8.20
CA ASN A 31 17.22 21.95 -9.37
C ASN A 31 17.51 20.56 -9.98
N THR A 32 17.69 19.55 -9.12
CA THR A 32 18.03 18.19 -9.52
C THR A 32 17.22 17.14 -8.77
N PHE A 33 17.07 15.98 -9.39
CA PHE A 33 16.56 14.79 -8.72
C PHE A 33 17.72 13.95 -8.19
N ALA A 34 17.69 13.60 -6.90
CA ALA A 34 18.63 12.64 -6.31
C ALA A 34 17.90 11.39 -5.84
N ASP A 35 18.60 10.26 -5.87
CA ASP A 35 18.08 8.98 -5.42
C ASP A 35 18.04 8.97 -3.89
N VAL A 36 16.88 8.64 -3.31
CA VAL A 36 16.66 8.64 -1.85
C VAL A 36 16.32 7.27 -1.29
N GLY A 37 16.14 6.27 -2.16
CA GLY A 37 15.95 4.87 -1.79
C GLY A 37 15.59 4.00 -2.99
N SER A 38 15.51 2.69 -2.78
CA SER A 38 15.05 1.74 -3.80
C SER A 38 13.97 0.82 -3.27
N CYS A 39 13.20 0.20 -4.19
CA CYS A 39 12.16 -0.75 -3.83
C CYS A 39 12.69 -2.04 -3.20
N ALA A 40 13.99 -2.34 -3.35
CA ALA A 40 14.64 -3.42 -2.61
C ALA A 40 14.63 -3.18 -1.09
N GLU A 41 14.68 -1.92 -0.66
CA GLU A 41 14.74 -1.54 0.75
C GLU A 41 13.33 -1.42 1.39
N LEU A 42 12.29 -1.36 0.57
CA LEU A 42 10.90 -1.20 1.03
C LEU A 42 10.27 -2.53 1.51
N VAL A 43 10.77 -3.67 1.04
CA VAL A 43 10.21 -4.99 1.34
C VAL A 43 10.84 -5.57 2.60
N ARG A 44 10.44 -5.05 3.79
CA ARG A 44 10.62 -5.73 5.09
C ARG A 44 9.51 -5.44 6.11
N VAL A 45 8.27 -5.20 5.69
CA VAL A 45 7.13 -5.16 6.62
C VAL A 45 6.47 -6.54 6.71
N CYS A 46 7.24 -7.53 7.17
CA CYS A 46 6.73 -8.84 7.58
C CYS A 46 6.75 -8.95 9.11
N SER A 47 6.20 -7.97 9.84
CA SER A 47 5.81 -8.16 11.24
C SER A 47 5.13 -6.91 11.78
N HIS A 48 4.25 -7.15 12.76
CA HIS A 48 3.33 -6.22 13.38
C HIS A 48 3.97 -5.10 14.22
N SER A 49 5.16 -4.58 13.88
CA SER A 49 5.80 -3.53 14.69
C SER A 49 6.82 -2.66 13.94
N PHE A 50 6.58 -1.34 14.02
CA PHE A 50 7.40 -0.17 13.63
C PHE A 50 7.41 0.24 12.13
N PRO A 51 7.32 1.56 11.84
CA PRO A 51 6.80 2.04 10.57
C PRO A 51 7.82 1.89 9.43
N PRO A 52 7.35 1.67 8.19
CA PRO A 52 8.19 1.67 6.99
C PRO A 52 8.96 3.00 6.84
N PRO A 53 10.01 3.05 6.00
CA PRO A 53 10.75 4.30 5.75
C PRO A 53 9.78 5.42 5.36
N CYS A 54 9.72 6.45 6.19
CA CYS A 54 8.93 7.65 5.93
C CYS A 54 9.73 8.56 5.00
N LEU A 55 9.19 8.85 3.81
CA LEU A 55 9.72 9.94 2.99
C LEU A 55 9.41 11.27 3.69
N GLN A 56 10.31 12.23 3.51
CA GLN A 56 10.26 13.51 4.19
C GLN A 56 9.12 14.40 3.66
N VAL A 57 8.77 15.39 4.47
CA VAL A 57 7.73 16.36 4.17
C VAL A 57 8.14 17.27 3.01
N PHE A 58 7.20 17.58 2.11
CA PHE A 58 7.36 18.57 1.02
C PHE A 58 8.30 18.19 -0.14
N GLY A 59 8.78 16.96 -0.22
CA GLY A 59 9.49 16.49 -1.41
C GLY A 59 8.55 16.29 -2.61
N GLN A 60 8.96 16.71 -3.80
CA GLN A 60 8.38 16.18 -5.03
C GLN A 60 9.11 14.89 -5.36
N TYR A 61 8.40 13.77 -5.24
CA TYR A 61 8.99 12.46 -5.43
C TYR A 61 8.63 11.88 -6.78
N SER A 62 9.48 10.98 -7.27
CA SER A 62 9.17 10.17 -8.43
C SER A 62 9.74 8.78 -8.30
N ILE A 63 9.07 7.82 -8.90
CA ILE A 63 9.58 6.47 -9.09
C ILE A 63 10.13 6.33 -10.50
N GLU A 64 11.34 5.80 -10.59
CA GLU A 64 12.05 5.57 -11.85
C GLU A 64 12.44 4.09 -11.95
N ASN A 65 11.94 3.45 -13.01
CA ASN A 65 12.37 2.11 -13.38
C ASN A 65 13.60 2.23 -14.30
N ARG A 66 14.72 1.67 -13.86
CA ARG A 66 15.98 1.55 -14.61
C ARG A 66 16.27 0.11 -15.03
N GLY A 67 15.38 -0.82 -14.70
CA GLY A 67 15.52 -2.25 -14.91
C GLY A 67 14.84 -2.74 -16.19
N LEU A 68 14.04 -3.80 -16.06
CA LEU A 68 13.27 -4.40 -17.16
C LEU A 68 12.39 -3.35 -17.83
N ALA A 69 12.10 -3.51 -19.14
CA ALA A 69 11.28 -2.53 -19.87
C ALA A 69 9.86 -2.42 -19.29
N ASP A 70 9.26 -3.55 -18.89
CA ASP A 70 7.86 -3.64 -18.47
C ASP A 70 7.68 -4.50 -17.19
N PRO A 71 8.18 -4.08 -16.02
CA PRO A 71 7.91 -4.78 -14.77
C PRO A 71 6.44 -4.58 -14.38
N SER A 72 5.80 -5.66 -13.95
CA SER A 72 4.49 -5.60 -13.28
C SER A 72 4.72 -5.40 -11.80
N PHE A 73 4.22 -4.29 -11.25
CA PHE A 73 4.29 -3.98 -9.83
C PHE A 73 3.17 -3.01 -9.43
N VAL A 74 2.83 -3.00 -8.15
CA VAL A 74 1.99 -1.99 -7.52
C VAL A 74 2.88 -1.16 -6.60
N PHE A 75 2.93 0.14 -6.83
CA PHE A 75 3.54 1.10 -5.91
C PHE A 75 2.45 1.91 -5.22
N TYR A 76 2.53 2.00 -3.89
CA TYR A 76 1.53 2.67 -3.08
C TYR A 76 2.20 3.62 -2.10
N ALA A 77 1.84 4.90 -2.16
CA ALA A 77 2.34 5.95 -1.27
C ALA A 77 1.17 6.52 -0.46
N VAL A 78 1.30 6.53 0.86
CA VAL A 78 0.26 6.97 1.80
C VAL A 78 0.75 8.18 2.54
N ASP A 79 0.10 9.32 2.33
CA ASP A 79 0.38 10.53 3.09
C ASP A 79 0.12 10.27 4.59
N ASN A 80 1.01 10.75 5.47
CA ASN A 80 0.90 10.49 6.90
C ASN A 80 -0.35 11.13 7.55
N GLN A 81 -1.00 12.08 6.87
CA GLN A 81 -2.26 12.69 7.30
C GLN A 81 -3.48 12.17 6.51
N ALA A 82 -3.30 11.19 5.62
CA ALA A 82 -4.43 10.51 5.00
C ALA A 82 -5.35 9.91 6.08
N SER A 83 -6.67 9.92 5.84
CA SER A 83 -7.66 9.46 6.83
C SER A 83 -7.40 8.05 7.35
N ASN A 84 -6.75 7.21 6.54
CA ASN A 84 -6.46 5.83 6.84
C ASN A 84 -4.94 5.53 6.96
N ALA A 85 -4.08 6.53 7.17
CA ALA A 85 -2.61 6.33 7.20
C ALA A 85 -2.10 5.32 8.26
N GLY A 86 -2.90 5.05 9.29
CA GLY A 86 -2.58 4.11 10.38
C GLY A 86 -3.05 2.68 10.15
N THR A 87 -3.77 2.37 9.08
CA THR A 87 -4.31 1.03 8.88
C THR A 87 -3.25 0.06 8.35
N PRO A 88 -3.37 -1.25 8.62
CA PRO A 88 -2.46 -2.25 8.08
C PRO A 88 -2.44 -2.28 6.55
N VAL A 89 -1.24 -2.38 5.99
CA VAL A 89 -1.00 -2.62 4.57
C VAL A 89 -0.26 -3.94 4.45
N LEU A 90 -0.84 -4.89 3.73
CA LEU A 90 -0.30 -6.21 3.50
C LEU A 90 0.15 -6.33 2.06
N VAL A 91 1.36 -6.85 1.86
CA VAL A 91 1.98 -6.94 0.54
C VAL A 91 2.13 -8.41 0.16
N VAL A 92 1.52 -8.79 -0.96
CA VAL A 92 1.61 -10.17 -1.48
C VAL A 92 2.76 -10.23 -2.49
N ALA A 93 3.98 -10.44 -1.97
CA ALA A 93 5.20 -10.52 -2.78
C ALA A 93 5.38 -11.91 -3.45
N ASP A 94 4.92 -12.99 -2.80
CA ASP A 94 5.02 -14.38 -3.25
C ASP A 94 3.65 -15.06 -3.32
N ASP A 95 3.56 -16.24 -3.94
CA ASP A 95 2.30 -17.01 -4.11
C ASP A 95 1.81 -17.64 -2.79
N ASN A 96 2.23 -17.09 -1.66
CA ASN A 96 1.85 -17.55 -0.33
C ASN A 96 0.45 -17.03 0.00
N ILE A 97 -0.36 -17.92 0.56
CA ILE A 97 -1.65 -17.57 1.14
C ILE A 97 -1.39 -16.59 2.28
N LEU A 98 -2.00 -15.41 2.19
CA LEU A 98 -1.92 -14.39 3.23
C LEU A 98 -3.16 -14.49 4.12
N ASP A 99 -2.99 -15.04 5.33
CA ASP A 99 -4.04 -15.02 6.34
C ASP A 99 -4.10 -13.64 6.99
N VAL A 100 -5.19 -12.91 6.74
CA VAL A 100 -5.44 -11.61 7.38
C VAL A 100 -6.13 -11.83 8.72
N ASN A 101 -5.32 -12.07 9.75
CA ASN A 101 -5.77 -12.14 11.14
C ASN A 101 -5.53 -10.77 11.81
N GLY A 102 -6.53 -9.89 11.80
CA GLY A 102 -6.43 -8.57 12.41
C GLY A 102 -7.78 -8.09 12.95
N ASP A 103 -7.73 -7.26 13.99
CA ASP A 103 -8.86 -6.56 14.60
C ASP A 103 -9.17 -5.21 13.91
N GLY A 104 -8.36 -4.83 12.93
CA GLY A 104 -8.53 -3.59 12.18
C GLY A 104 -9.82 -3.59 11.35
N ARG A 105 -10.57 -2.48 11.44
CA ARG A 105 -11.79 -2.25 10.64
C ARG A 105 -11.52 -2.21 9.13
N LEU A 106 -10.31 -1.79 8.74
CA LEU A 106 -9.87 -1.66 7.36
C LEU A 106 -8.47 -2.24 7.20
N VAL A 107 -8.24 -2.90 6.07
CA VAL A 107 -6.94 -3.44 5.66
C VAL A 107 -6.74 -3.15 4.18
N THR A 108 -5.52 -2.76 3.81
CA THR A 108 -5.10 -2.63 2.40
C THR A 108 -4.29 -3.86 2.01
N ILE A 109 -4.58 -4.43 0.85
CA ILE A 109 -3.80 -5.54 0.27
C ILE A 109 -3.24 -5.07 -1.06
N LEU A 110 -1.93 -5.20 -1.24
CA LEU A 110 -1.21 -4.82 -2.46
C LEU A 110 -0.72 -6.07 -3.19
N SER A 111 -1.09 -6.21 -4.46
CA SER A 111 -0.55 -7.23 -5.35
C SER A 111 -0.71 -6.83 -6.82
N SER A 112 0.36 -7.04 -7.59
CA SER A 112 0.43 -6.91 -9.04
C SER A 112 0.22 -8.24 -9.76
N LYS A 113 0.12 -9.34 -9.00
CA LYS A 113 -0.04 -10.68 -9.54
C LYS A 113 -1.50 -11.02 -9.80
N TYR A 114 -1.72 -11.74 -10.90
CA TYR A 114 -3.03 -12.30 -11.20
C TYR A 114 -3.37 -13.42 -10.21
N ASN A 115 -4.58 -13.43 -9.67
CA ASN A 115 -5.08 -14.47 -8.76
C ASN A 115 -4.25 -14.65 -7.46
N ALA A 116 -3.54 -13.61 -7.02
CA ALA A 116 -2.71 -13.65 -5.82
C ALA A 116 -3.51 -13.65 -4.51
N VAL A 117 -4.76 -13.17 -4.54
CA VAL A 117 -5.56 -12.97 -3.34
C VAL A 117 -6.82 -13.80 -3.42
N HIS A 118 -6.97 -14.71 -2.45
CA HIS A 118 -8.14 -15.55 -2.26
C HIS A 118 -8.76 -15.18 -0.93
N TYR A 119 -10.00 -14.71 -0.94
CA TYR A 119 -10.74 -14.40 0.28
C TYR A 119 -11.63 -15.59 0.63
N ALA A 120 -11.34 -16.24 1.75
CA ALA A 120 -12.13 -17.35 2.28
C ALA A 120 -12.26 -17.22 3.79
N GLN A 121 -13.31 -17.85 4.35
CA GLN A 121 -13.46 -18.05 5.80
C GLN A 121 -13.38 -16.77 6.64
N PHE A 122 -14.31 -15.84 6.42
CA PHE A 122 -14.48 -14.69 7.33
C PHE A 122 -14.93 -15.17 8.71
N HIS A 123 -14.00 -15.17 9.67
CA HIS A 123 -14.25 -15.52 11.06
C HIS A 123 -14.69 -14.28 11.86
N TYR A 124 -15.74 -14.43 12.65
CA TYR A 124 -16.20 -13.39 13.58
C TYR A 124 -16.03 -13.90 15.00
N GLU A 125 -15.56 -13.04 15.90
CA GLU A 125 -15.68 -13.33 17.33
C GLU A 125 -17.16 -13.39 17.70
N SER A 126 -17.55 -14.46 18.40
CA SER A 126 -18.93 -14.87 18.65
C SER A 126 -19.79 -13.88 19.46
N ASN A 127 -19.21 -12.77 19.93
CA ASN A 127 -19.87 -11.72 20.70
C ASN A 127 -20.24 -10.47 19.87
N LEU A 128 -19.82 -10.38 18.60
CA LEU A 128 -20.16 -9.28 17.72
C LEU A 128 -21.50 -9.57 17.04
N THR A 129 -22.55 -8.82 17.41
CA THR A 129 -23.82 -8.84 16.70
C THR A 129 -23.60 -8.46 15.23
N ILE A 130 -23.82 -9.43 14.33
CA ILE A 130 -23.71 -9.39 12.85
C ILE A 130 -24.63 -8.33 12.20
N GLN A 131 -25.27 -7.46 12.97
CA GLN A 131 -26.47 -6.77 12.52
C GLN A 131 -26.30 -5.59 11.57
N LYS A 132 -25.12 -5.32 10.98
CA LYS A 132 -25.12 -4.33 9.89
C LYS A 132 -24.04 -4.38 8.82
N ASP A 133 -22.84 -4.91 9.05
CA ASP A 133 -21.75 -4.72 8.08
C ASP A 133 -20.96 -6.00 7.81
N TYR A 134 -21.40 -6.75 6.81
CA TYR A 134 -20.60 -7.78 6.17
C TYR A 134 -19.29 -7.19 5.62
N PRO A 135 -18.19 -7.97 5.59
CA PRO A 135 -16.95 -7.59 4.93
C PRO A 135 -17.23 -7.14 3.50
N ARG A 136 -16.61 -6.02 3.14
CA ARG A 136 -16.69 -5.43 1.81
C ARG A 136 -15.29 -5.35 1.23
N ILE A 137 -15.16 -5.70 -0.03
CA ILE A 137 -13.91 -5.58 -0.78
C ILE A 137 -14.09 -4.42 -1.75
N PHE A 138 -13.08 -3.55 -1.81
CA PHE A 138 -13.03 -2.40 -2.70
C PHE A 138 -11.78 -2.50 -3.59
N ALA A 139 -11.90 -2.13 -4.86
CA ALA A 139 -10.79 -2.05 -5.81
C ALA A 139 -10.51 -0.58 -6.15
N THR A 140 -10.02 0.19 -5.19
CA THR A 140 -9.73 1.62 -5.35
C THR A 140 -8.47 1.98 -4.56
N GLY A 141 -7.87 3.13 -4.88
CA GLY A 141 -6.85 3.74 -4.02
C GLY A 141 -7.43 3.97 -2.62
N PHE A 142 -6.72 3.53 -1.61
CA PHE A 142 -7.25 3.39 -0.26
C PHE A 142 -7.48 4.74 0.46
N ASP A 143 -6.79 5.80 0.03
CA ASP A 143 -7.06 7.19 0.42
C ASP A 143 -8.45 7.69 -0.01
N ALA A 144 -9.07 7.04 -1.01
CA ALA A 144 -10.38 7.39 -1.53
C ALA A 144 -11.52 6.55 -0.92
N VAL A 145 -11.23 5.57 -0.05
CA VAL A 145 -12.25 4.74 0.59
C VAL A 145 -12.93 5.52 1.71
N ALA A 146 -13.90 6.34 1.33
CA ALA A 146 -15.01 6.64 2.20
C ALA A 146 -16.07 5.56 1.95
N GLU A 147 -16.56 4.87 2.99
CA GLU A 147 -17.57 3.81 2.87
C GLU A 147 -18.83 4.23 2.09
N GLN A 148 -19.05 5.54 1.96
CA GLN A 148 -20.17 6.16 1.23
C GLN A 148 -19.83 6.52 -0.24
N ALA A 149 -18.55 6.59 -0.61
CA ALA A 149 -18.08 7.05 -1.92
C ALA A 149 -17.63 5.91 -2.85
N CYS A 150 -17.41 4.69 -2.33
CA CYS A 150 -16.93 3.55 -3.11
C CYS A 150 -17.98 2.45 -3.22
N THR A 151 -18.20 1.95 -4.43
CA THR A 151 -18.99 0.73 -4.64
C THR A 151 -18.11 -0.48 -4.38
N SER A 152 -18.55 -1.39 -3.50
CA SER A 152 -17.81 -2.63 -3.23
C SER A 152 -17.82 -3.54 -4.45
N THR A 153 -16.69 -4.14 -4.79
CA THR A 153 -16.60 -5.18 -5.82
C THR A 153 -17.11 -6.53 -5.30
N TYR A 154 -17.11 -6.72 -3.98
CA TYR A 154 -17.71 -7.86 -3.31
C TYR A 154 -18.27 -7.45 -1.95
N GLN A 155 -19.43 -8.01 -1.61
CA GLN A 155 -20.03 -7.94 -0.29
C GLN A 155 -20.55 -9.34 0.06
N ALA A 156 -20.09 -9.89 1.19
CA ALA A 156 -20.61 -11.16 1.67
C ALA A 156 -22.12 -11.04 1.97
N ARG A 157 -22.88 -12.12 1.74
CA ARG A 157 -24.31 -12.24 2.04
C ARG A 157 -24.53 -13.39 3.01
#